data_AF-A0A0M8ZPH5-F1
#
_entry.id   AF-A0A0M8ZPH5-F1
#
_cell.length_a   1.000
_cell.length_b   1.000
_cell.length_c   1.000
_cell.angle_alpha   90.00
_cell.angle_beta   90.00
_cell.angle_gamma   90.00
#
_symmetry.space_group_name_H-M   'P 1'
#
loop_
_entity.id
_entity.type
_entity.pdbx_description
1 polymer ?
#
loop_
_entity_poly.entity_id
_entity_poly.type
_entity_poly.pdbx_seq_one_letter_code
_entity_poly.pdbx_strand_id
1 'polypeptide(L)'
;MKPAEMVRSKSKRKKWMKNVEPEPIDPGIPIPNLTEKFLLMRVRSGTKIRNVLGYALKEFSNYDSVVWTATGHGVGKAISCAELFKKKQEGLHQITNIRFVESKKSKEKKENETDENVKVRHVPEIHILLAKEVKDTSVPGYQAPGDNGEFLDDEEMKNESTSKKQEAGNNVTRIDAEEFAAMGLRTGQKRSKKEQQTEAPPKRRRKERTMIDSTGGEN
;
A
#
# COMPACT_ATOMS: atom_id res chain seq x y z
N MET A 1 21.12 -18.72 -43.35
CA MET A 1 21.72 -18.88 -42.01
C MET A 1 20.65 -18.58 -40.97
N LYS A 2 20.31 -19.53 -40.09
CA LYS A 2 19.35 -19.35 -38.99
C LYS A 2 20.12 -18.95 -37.72
N PRO A 3 19.63 -18.02 -36.88
CA PRO A 3 20.30 -17.69 -35.63
C PRO A 3 20.07 -18.78 -34.57
N ALA A 4 21.12 -19.04 -33.80
CA ALA A 4 21.15 -20.04 -32.73
C ALA A 4 20.29 -19.61 -31.52
N GLU A 5 19.43 -20.53 -31.07
CA GLU A 5 18.61 -20.35 -29.87
C GLU A 5 19.44 -20.72 -28.62
N MET A 6 19.71 -19.73 -27.77
CA MET A 6 20.52 -19.90 -26.56
C MET A 6 19.67 -20.49 -25.43
N VAL A 7 19.64 -21.82 -25.34
CA VAL A 7 18.93 -22.58 -24.30
C VAL A 7 19.59 -22.35 -22.93
N ARG A 8 18.92 -21.61 -22.05
CA ARG A 8 19.38 -21.44 -20.66
C ARG A 8 19.27 -22.77 -19.87
N SER A 9 20.39 -23.20 -19.32
CA SER A 9 20.60 -24.47 -18.61
C SER A 9 19.60 -24.76 -17.49
N LYS A 10 18.90 -25.90 -17.62
CA LYS A 10 17.92 -26.46 -16.66
C LYS A 10 18.50 -26.78 -15.28
N SER A 11 19.83 -26.77 -15.14
CA SER A 11 20.54 -27.16 -13.91
C SER A 11 20.30 -26.20 -12.74
N LYS A 12 20.14 -24.90 -13.00
CA LYS A 12 19.92 -23.90 -11.92
C LYS A 12 18.57 -24.05 -11.21
N ARG A 13 17.53 -24.59 -11.88
CA ARG A 13 16.20 -24.79 -11.27
C ARG A 13 16.20 -25.92 -10.24
N LYS A 14 16.92 -27.02 -10.50
CA LYS A 14 16.99 -28.17 -9.59
C LYS A 14 17.66 -27.86 -8.25
N LYS A 15 18.60 -26.90 -8.22
CA LYS A 15 19.33 -26.56 -6.99
C LYS A 15 18.48 -25.77 -5.98
N TRP A 16 17.47 -25.03 -6.46
CA TRP A 16 16.60 -24.21 -5.60
C TRP A 16 15.50 -25.02 -4.88
N MET A 17 15.17 -26.21 -5.40
CA MET A 17 14.09 -27.05 -4.86
C MET A 17 14.54 -27.99 -3.73
N LYS A 18 15.84 -28.08 -3.43
CA LYS A 18 16.37 -29.04 -2.44
C LYS A 18 16.42 -28.52 -1.00
N ASN A 19 16.25 -27.21 -0.78
CA ASN A 19 16.31 -26.59 0.55
C ASN A 19 15.02 -25.84 0.89
N VAL A 20 13.88 -26.40 0.49
CA VAL A 20 12.58 -25.96 1.02
C VAL A 20 12.24 -26.95 2.12
N GLU A 21 12.72 -26.66 3.32
CA GLU A 21 12.15 -27.29 4.52
C GLU A 21 10.63 -27.10 4.45
N PRO A 22 9.83 -28.17 4.64
CA PRO A 22 8.39 -28.01 4.77
C PRO A 22 8.16 -27.17 6.03
N GLU A 23 7.81 -25.89 5.83
CA GLU A 23 7.37 -25.05 6.93
C GLU A 23 6.22 -25.78 7.64
N PRO A 24 6.20 -25.82 8.99
CA PRO A 24 5.23 -26.62 9.73
C PRO A 24 3.80 -26.28 9.31
N ILE A 25 3.01 -27.34 9.10
CA ILE A 25 1.66 -27.34 8.55
C ILE A 25 0.66 -26.60 9.45
N ASP A 26 1.03 -26.29 10.69
CA ASP A 26 0.27 -25.41 11.56
C ASP A 26 0.97 -24.05 11.73
N PRO A 27 0.51 -22.99 11.03
CA PRO A 27 1.09 -21.67 11.15
C PRO A 27 0.38 -20.85 12.22
N GLY A 28 -0.21 -21.44 13.28
CA GLY A 28 -0.77 -20.68 14.40
C GLY A 28 -1.66 -19.52 13.93
N ILE A 29 -2.46 -19.78 12.89
CA ILE A 29 -3.33 -18.79 12.27
C ILE A 29 -4.43 -18.52 13.30
N PRO A 30 -4.52 -17.30 13.86
CA PRO A 30 -5.46 -16.99 14.91
C PRO A 30 -6.86 -16.73 14.35
N ILE A 31 -7.29 -17.48 13.33
CA ILE A 31 -8.61 -17.32 12.72
C ILE A 31 -9.48 -18.46 13.24
N PRO A 32 -10.56 -18.18 13.99
CA PRO A 32 -11.47 -19.21 14.45
C PRO A 32 -12.18 -19.84 13.23
N ASN A 33 -12.51 -21.14 13.35
CA ASN A 33 -13.32 -21.86 12.36
C ASN A 33 -12.71 -21.95 10.95
N LEU A 34 -11.39 -22.09 10.84
CA LEU A 34 -10.71 -22.29 9.56
C LEU A 34 -11.14 -23.62 8.90
N THR A 35 -11.42 -23.59 7.60
CA THR A 35 -11.77 -24.79 6.83
C THR A 35 -10.59 -25.76 6.75
N GLU A 36 -10.83 -27.07 6.74
CA GLU A 36 -9.77 -28.09 6.68
C GLU A 36 -8.89 -27.96 5.43
N LYS A 37 -9.47 -27.46 4.33
CA LYS A 37 -8.78 -27.22 3.05
C LYS A 37 -8.73 -25.72 2.75
N PHE A 38 -7.58 -25.10 3.01
CA PHE A 38 -7.33 -23.69 2.73
C PHE A 38 -5.99 -23.46 2.02
N LEU A 39 -5.93 -22.44 1.18
CA LEU A 39 -4.72 -22.02 0.49
C LEU A 39 -4.00 -20.95 1.30
N LEU A 40 -2.80 -21.24 1.83
CA LEU A 40 -2.03 -20.26 2.60
C LEU A 40 -1.09 -19.43 1.72
N MET A 41 -1.33 -18.12 1.69
CA MET A 41 -0.56 -17.16 0.91
C MET A 41 0.24 -16.22 1.83
N ARG A 42 1.54 -16.50 1.99
CA ARG A 42 2.47 -15.67 2.76
C ARG A 42 3.00 -14.49 1.95
N VAL A 43 2.70 -13.27 2.38
CA VAL A 43 3.13 -12.03 1.74
C VAL A 43 4.22 -11.34 2.58
N ARG A 44 5.41 -11.21 2.01
CA ARG A 44 6.57 -10.53 2.62
C ARG A 44 6.83 -9.21 1.89
N SER A 45 7.72 -8.38 2.46
CA SER A 45 8.14 -7.13 1.81
C SER A 45 8.69 -7.34 0.39
N GLY A 46 9.38 -8.45 0.13
CA GLY A 46 9.89 -8.79 -1.21
C GLY A 46 8.85 -9.38 -2.18
N THR A 47 7.64 -9.74 -1.72
CA THR A 47 6.64 -10.43 -2.54
C THR A 47 6.16 -9.53 -3.67
N LYS A 48 6.09 -10.11 -4.87
CA LYS A 48 5.53 -9.48 -6.08
C LYS A 48 4.05 -9.85 -6.18
N ILE A 49 3.18 -8.83 -6.07
CA ILE A 49 1.71 -9.00 -6.08
C ILE A 49 1.25 -9.81 -7.30
N ARG A 50 1.76 -9.49 -8.50
CA ARG A 50 1.38 -10.19 -9.74
C ARG A 50 1.62 -11.70 -9.66
N ASN A 51 2.72 -12.14 -9.03
CA ASN A 51 3.07 -13.55 -8.94
C ASN A 51 2.18 -14.27 -7.93
N VAL A 52 2.07 -13.71 -6.72
CA VAL A 52 1.32 -14.34 -5.63
C VAL A 52 -0.17 -14.39 -5.94
N LEU A 53 -0.73 -13.31 -6.50
CA LEU A 53 -2.12 -13.23 -6.91
C LEU A 53 -2.40 -14.17 -8.10
N GLY A 54 -1.50 -14.21 -9.09
CA GLY A 54 -1.64 -15.10 -10.24
C GLY A 54 -1.66 -16.58 -9.85
N TYR A 55 -0.82 -16.97 -8.88
CA TYR A 55 -0.86 -18.33 -8.32
C TYR A 55 -2.14 -18.58 -7.53
N ALA A 56 -2.51 -17.67 -6.62
CA ALA A 56 -3.71 -17.83 -5.79
C ALA A 56 -4.97 -18.03 -6.64
N LEU A 57 -5.17 -17.21 -7.68
CA LEU A 57 -6.35 -17.31 -8.55
C LEU A 57 -6.39 -18.63 -9.33
N LYS A 58 -5.23 -19.12 -9.78
CA LYS A 58 -5.15 -20.39 -10.50
C LYS A 58 -5.47 -21.57 -9.59
N GLU A 59 -5.00 -21.51 -8.35
CA GLU A 59 -5.06 -22.63 -7.43
C GLU A 59 -6.37 -22.66 -6.62
N PHE A 60 -7.04 -21.51 -6.47
CA PHE A 60 -8.23 -21.37 -5.63
C PHE A 60 -9.37 -22.33 -5.98
N SER A 61 -9.52 -22.76 -7.24
CA SER A 61 -10.54 -23.75 -7.62
C SER A 61 -10.41 -25.07 -6.85
N ASN A 62 -9.22 -25.39 -6.36
CA ASN A 62 -8.94 -26.60 -5.61
C ASN A 62 -9.21 -26.45 -4.10
N TYR A 63 -9.50 -25.25 -3.61
CA TYR A 63 -9.65 -24.92 -2.20
C TYR A 63 -11.00 -24.22 -1.94
N ASP A 64 -11.43 -24.21 -0.69
CA ASP A 64 -12.67 -23.53 -0.29
C ASP A 64 -12.42 -22.18 0.36
N SER A 65 -11.18 -21.94 0.75
CA SER A 65 -10.74 -20.66 1.29
C SER A 65 -9.28 -20.38 0.98
N VAL A 66 -8.90 -19.11 1.07
CA VAL A 66 -7.53 -18.61 0.98
C VAL A 66 -7.22 -17.72 2.16
N VAL A 67 -6.04 -17.90 2.76
CA VAL A 67 -5.56 -17.07 3.87
C VAL A 67 -4.37 -16.24 3.41
N TRP A 68 -4.52 -14.93 3.42
CA TRP A 68 -3.42 -14.00 3.20
C TRP A 68 -2.80 -13.62 4.55
N THR A 69 -1.50 -13.89 4.72
CA THR A 69 -0.78 -13.54 5.94
C THR A 69 0.42 -12.66 5.63
N ALA A 70 0.64 -11.64 6.45
CA ALA A 70 1.80 -10.77 6.33
C ALA A 70 2.19 -10.14 7.65
N THR A 71 3.48 -9.81 7.77
CA THR A 71 4.06 -9.13 8.92
C THR A 71 4.77 -7.84 8.50
N GLY A 72 4.66 -6.78 9.30
CA GLY A 72 5.35 -5.50 9.11
C GLY A 72 5.08 -4.88 7.74
N HIS A 73 6.14 -4.54 7.00
CA HIS A 73 6.02 -3.91 5.67
C HIS A 73 5.31 -4.76 4.59
N GLY A 74 5.02 -6.04 4.86
CA GLY A 74 4.22 -6.88 3.96
C GLY A 74 2.71 -6.66 4.08
N VAL A 75 2.23 -6.06 5.18
CA VAL A 75 0.81 -5.96 5.53
C VAL A 75 0.00 -5.27 4.43
N GLY A 76 0.43 -4.09 3.97
CA GLY A 76 -0.28 -3.36 2.91
C GLY A 76 -0.42 -4.18 1.62
N LYS A 77 0.59 -4.98 1.28
CA LYS A 77 0.51 -5.86 0.09
C LYS A 77 -0.47 -7.01 0.29
N ALA A 78 -0.56 -7.59 1.50
CA ALA A 78 -1.54 -8.64 1.78
C ALA A 78 -2.97 -8.12 1.63
N ILE A 79 -3.24 -6.91 2.15
CA ILE A 79 -4.52 -6.23 1.97
C ILE A 79 -4.80 -6.02 0.48
N SER A 80 -3.85 -5.46 -0.28
CA SER A 80 -4.01 -5.29 -1.73
C SER A 80 -4.26 -6.61 -2.47
N CYS A 81 -3.61 -7.71 -2.04
CA CYS A 81 -3.85 -9.03 -2.64
C CYS A 81 -5.25 -9.53 -2.36
N ALA A 82 -5.74 -9.40 -1.11
CA ALA A 82 -7.09 -9.79 -0.74
C ALA A 82 -8.14 -8.98 -1.52
N GLU A 83 -7.99 -7.66 -1.61
CA GLU A 83 -8.91 -6.80 -2.37
C GLU A 83 -8.92 -7.12 -3.86
N LEU A 84 -7.75 -7.29 -4.47
CA LEU A 84 -7.66 -7.69 -5.89
C LEU A 84 -8.19 -9.11 -6.14
N PHE A 85 -8.13 -9.98 -5.13
CA PHE A 85 -8.66 -11.33 -5.21
C PHE A 85 -10.19 -11.32 -5.18
N LYS A 86 -10.81 -10.59 -4.24
CA LYS A 86 -12.27 -10.41 -4.16
C LYS A 86 -12.86 -9.81 -5.44
N LYS A 87 -12.15 -8.88 -6.09
CA LYS A 87 -12.56 -8.32 -7.40
C LYS A 87 -12.63 -9.35 -8.53
N LYS A 88 -11.99 -10.50 -8.38
CA LYS A 88 -11.95 -11.57 -9.38
C LYS A 88 -12.73 -12.82 -8.96
N GLN A 89 -13.06 -12.93 -7.68
CA GLN A 89 -13.79 -14.02 -7.06
C GLN A 89 -14.82 -13.37 -6.14
N GLU A 90 -16.01 -13.19 -6.67
CA GLU A 90 -17.14 -12.60 -5.95
C GLU A 90 -17.74 -13.62 -4.97
N GLY A 91 -18.60 -13.16 -4.05
CA GLY A 91 -19.30 -14.06 -3.13
C GLY A 91 -18.44 -14.60 -1.98
N LEU A 92 -17.26 -14.04 -1.73
CA LEU A 92 -16.39 -14.49 -0.63
C LEU A 92 -16.67 -13.76 0.67
N HIS A 93 -16.87 -14.53 1.73
CA HIS A 93 -16.86 -14.05 3.10
C HIS A 93 -15.43 -13.72 3.52
N GLN A 94 -15.26 -12.65 4.28
CA GLN A 94 -13.96 -12.24 4.79
C GLN A 94 -13.93 -12.27 6.31
N ILE A 95 -12.83 -12.77 6.89
CA ILE A 95 -12.50 -12.60 8.31
C ILE A 95 -11.08 -12.06 8.41
N THR A 96 -10.92 -10.89 9.03
CA THR A 96 -9.61 -10.25 9.22
C THR A 96 -9.21 -10.23 10.69
N ASN A 97 -8.07 -10.81 11.02
CA ASN A 97 -7.46 -10.74 12.35
C ASN A 97 -6.10 -10.03 12.27
N ILE A 98 -5.84 -9.13 13.22
CA ILE A 98 -4.60 -8.36 13.35
C ILE A 98 -4.04 -8.58 14.76
N ARG A 99 -2.75 -8.87 14.86
CA ARG A 99 -2.03 -9.01 16.13
C ARG A 99 -0.64 -8.40 16.07
N PHE A 100 -0.01 -8.18 17.22
CA PHE A 100 1.39 -7.81 17.30
C PHE A 100 2.23 -9.03 17.66
N VAL A 101 3.28 -9.29 16.88
CA VAL A 101 4.23 -10.39 17.13
C VAL A 101 5.63 -9.85 17.30
N GLU A 102 6.46 -10.56 18.07
CA GLU A 102 7.87 -10.21 18.18
C GLU A 102 8.57 -10.33 16.81
N SER A 103 9.32 -9.29 16.46
CA SER A 103 10.02 -9.22 15.18
C SER A 103 11.03 -10.35 15.05
N LYS A 104 11.17 -10.92 13.84
CA LYS A 104 12.16 -11.99 13.58
C LYS A 104 13.58 -11.58 13.99
N LYS A 105 13.95 -10.32 13.73
CA LYS A 105 15.25 -9.77 14.15
C LYS A 105 15.43 -9.76 15.67
N SER A 106 14.37 -9.50 16.43
CA SER A 106 14.44 -9.57 17.90
C SER A 106 14.53 -11.02 18.39
N LYS A 107 13.79 -11.95 17.76
CA LYS A 107 13.89 -13.39 18.07
C LYS A 107 15.29 -13.95 17.79
N GLU A 108 15.85 -13.66 16.61
CA GLU A 108 17.20 -14.08 16.22
C GLU A 108 18.26 -13.51 17.17
N LYS A 109 18.11 -12.26 17.62
CA LYS A 109 19.03 -11.66 18.60
C LYS A 109 18.98 -12.36 19.96
N LYS A 110 17.78 -12.63 20.49
CA LYS A 110 17.61 -13.36 21.75
C LYS A 110 18.21 -14.77 21.72
N GLU A 111 18.15 -15.43 20.56
CA GLU A 111 18.69 -16.79 20.40
C GLU A 111 20.22 -16.79 20.31
N ASN A 112 20.82 -15.78 19.66
CA ASN A 112 22.26 -15.70 19.44
C ASN A 112 23.04 -15.00 20.57
N GLU A 113 22.41 -14.07 21.29
CA GLU A 113 23.03 -13.27 22.35
C GLU A 113 22.30 -13.58 23.68
N THR A 114 22.97 -14.28 24.61
CA THR A 114 22.51 -14.44 26.01
C THR A 114 22.74 -13.15 26.81
N ASP A 115 22.50 -11.99 26.21
CA ASP A 115 22.67 -10.70 26.86
C ASP A 115 21.31 -10.15 27.33
N GLU A 116 21.26 -9.71 28.59
CA GLU A 116 20.06 -9.22 29.28
C GLU A 116 19.44 -7.95 28.66
N ASN A 117 20.04 -7.38 27.61
CA ASN A 117 19.64 -6.10 27.00
C ASN A 117 19.20 -6.21 25.53
N VAL A 118 18.60 -7.33 25.12
CA VAL A 118 18.00 -7.44 23.78
C VAL A 118 16.67 -6.66 23.74
N LYS A 119 16.67 -5.49 23.10
CA LYS A 119 15.44 -4.71 22.87
C LYS A 119 14.46 -5.47 21.98
N VAL A 120 13.37 -5.95 22.60
CA VAL A 120 12.23 -6.59 21.92
C VAL A 120 11.48 -5.56 21.09
N ARG A 121 11.32 -5.82 19.80
CA ARG A 121 10.50 -5.00 18.90
C ARG A 121 9.31 -5.82 18.44
N HIS A 122 8.12 -5.26 18.60
CA HIS A 122 6.89 -5.84 18.08
C HIS A 122 6.60 -5.29 16.68
N VAL A 123 6.06 -6.15 15.81
CA VAL A 123 5.61 -5.79 14.46
C VAL A 123 4.17 -6.26 14.26
N PRO A 124 3.35 -5.51 13.50
CA PRO A 124 2.00 -5.94 13.20
C PRO A 124 2.03 -7.17 12.29
N GLU A 125 1.11 -8.09 12.52
CA GLU A 125 0.81 -9.24 11.71
C GLU A 125 -0.68 -9.23 11.38
N ILE A 126 -1.00 -9.48 10.11
CA ILE A 126 -2.37 -9.58 9.62
C ILE A 126 -2.62 -10.98 9.06
N HIS A 127 -3.84 -11.46 9.27
CA HIS A 127 -4.39 -12.65 8.64
C HIS A 127 -5.76 -12.29 8.05
N ILE A 128 -5.92 -12.47 6.74
CA ILE A 128 -7.18 -12.24 6.02
C ILE A 128 -7.62 -13.58 5.43
N LEU A 129 -8.67 -14.15 5.99
CA LEU A 129 -9.37 -15.30 5.43
C LEU A 129 -10.38 -14.80 4.41
N LEU A 130 -10.38 -15.40 3.21
CA LEU A 130 -11.46 -15.30 2.25
C LEU A 130 -12.00 -16.70 2.01
N ALA A 131 -13.27 -16.94 2.31
CA ALA A 131 -13.90 -18.26 2.24
C ALA A 131 -15.21 -18.20 1.46
N LYS A 132 -15.54 -19.29 0.75
CA LYS A 132 -16.84 -19.42 0.06
C LYS A 132 -18.01 -19.46 1.03
N GLU A 133 -17.81 -20.11 2.18
CA GLU A 133 -18.84 -20.32 3.20
C GLU A 133 -18.21 -20.12 4.59
N VAL A 134 -18.97 -19.51 5.51
CA VAL A 134 -18.56 -19.27 6.90
C VAL A 134 -19.71 -19.65 7.83
N LYS A 135 -19.39 -20.47 8.86
CA LYS A 135 -20.39 -20.96 9.83
C LYS A 135 -20.80 -19.92 10.87
N ASP A 136 -19.88 -19.01 11.22
CA ASP A 136 -20.08 -18.02 12.28
C ASP A 136 -19.77 -16.62 11.78
N THR A 137 -20.81 -15.80 11.68
CA THR A 137 -20.75 -14.40 11.24
C THR A 137 -20.63 -13.42 12.40
N SER A 138 -20.69 -13.90 13.65
CA SER A 138 -20.57 -13.07 14.86
C SER A 138 -19.12 -12.80 15.26
N VAL A 139 -18.16 -13.39 14.54
CA VAL A 139 -16.72 -13.26 14.81
C VAL A 139 -16.26 -11.83 14.54
N PRO A 140 -15.43 -11.22 15.41
CA PRO A 140 -14.84 -9.92 15.15
C PRO A 140 -14.00 -9.93 13.87
N GLY A 141 -14.14 -8.88 13.06
CA GLY A 141 -13.45 -8.74 11.78
C GLY A 141 -14.10 -9.51 10.63
N TYR A 142 -15.28 -10.09 10.84
CA TYR A 142 -16.12 -10.61 9.76
C TYR A 142 -16.64 -9.48 8.86
N GLN A 143 -16.67 -9.73 7.56
CA GLN A 143 -17.23 -8.87 6.53
C GLN A 143 -17.99 -9.74 5.51
N ALA A 144 -19.23 -9.34 5.20
CA ALA A 144 -20.11 -10.09 4.32
C ALA A 144 -19.66 -10.02 2.85
N PRO A 145 -20.02 -11.00 2.00
CA PRO A 145 -19.71 -10.93 0.58
C PRO A 145 -20.34 -9.70 -0.08
N GLY A 146 -19.55 -8.98 -0.88
CA GLY A 146 -20.01 -7.78 -1.59
C GLY A 146 -20.07 -6.51 -0.75
N ASP A 147 -19.91 -6.60 0.58
CA ASP A 147 -19.71 -5.44 1.43
C ASP A 147 -18.30 -4.90 1.17
N ASN A 148 -18.20 -3.68 0.64
CA ASN A 148 -16.93 -3.00 0.40
C ASN A 148 -16.63 -1.93 1.46
N GLY A 149 -17.45 -1.85 2.51
CA GLY A 149 -17.47 -0.74 3.45
C GLY A 149 -18.16 0.48 2.85
N GLU A 150 -19.01 1.12 3.64
CA GLU A 150 -19.52 2.45 3.35
C GLU A 150 -18.46 3.47 3.79
N PHE A 151 -17.88 4.18 2.83
CA PHE A 151 -17.06 5.35 3.11
C PHE A 151 -17.98 6.55 3.00
N LEU A 152 -18.25 7.22 4.13
CA LEU A 152 -18.95 8.49 4.10
C LEU A 152 -18.13 9.47 3.27
N ASP A 153 -18.72 9.98 2.20
CA ASP A 153 -18.14 11.09 1.47
C ASP A 153 -18.18 12.32 2.39
N ASP A 154 -17.06 13.05 2.49
CA ASP A 154 -16.93 14.27 3.32
C ASP A 154 -18.02 15.35 3.02
N GLU A 155 -18.75 15.20 1.91
CA GLU A 155 -19.86 16.05 1.49
C GLU A 155 -21.15 15.84 2.31
N GLU A 156 -21.36 14.69 2.96
CA GLU A 156 -22.57 14.45 3.78
C GLU A 156 -22.51 15.12 5.17
N MET A 157 -21.31 15.33 5.74
CA MET A 157 -21.16 16.05 7.01
C MET A 157 -21.54 17.54 6.94
N LYS A 158 -21.62 18.13 5.74
CA LYS A 158 -22.09 19.53 5.56
C LYS A 158 -23.61 19.65 5.44
N ASN A 159 -24.31 18.56 5.15
CA ASN A 159 -25.74 18.61 4.81
C ASN A 159 -26.64 18.34 6.03
N GLU A 160 -26.13 17.73 7.10
CA GLU A 160 -26.89 17.48 8.33
C GLU A 160 -27.00 18.69 9.27
N SER A 161 -26.19 19.74 9.11
CA SER A 161 -26.29 20.95 9.94
C SER A 161 -27.39 21.93 9.49
N THR A 162 -28.11 21.65 8.41
CA THR A 162 -29.07 22.60 7.82
C THR A 162 -30.46 22.00 7.64
N SER A 163 -31.05 21.50 8.73
CA SER A 163 -32.47 21.14 8.75
C SER A 163 -33.09 21.51 10.10
N LYS A 164 -33.12 22.81 10.38
CA LYS A 164 -34.03 23.50 11.31
C LYS A 164 -33.71 25.00 11.31
N LYS A 165 -34.38 25.80 10.46
CA LYS A 165 -35.13 27.01 10.87
C LYS A 165 -35.82 27.66 9.68
N GLN A 166 -37.02 28.13 9.97
CA GLN A 166 -38.02 28.70 9.10
C GLN A 166 -37.58 29.99 8.39
N GLU A 167 -38.30 30.27 7.31
CA GLU A 167 -38.32 31.51 6.52
C GLU A 167 -38.29 32.79 7.37
N ALA A 168 -37.34 33.69 7.08
CA ALA A 168 -37.51 35.13 7.20
C ALA A 168 -36.37 35.88 6.47
N GLY A 169 -36.74 36.64 5.44
CA GLY A 169 -36.18 37.97 5.15
C GLY A 169 -34.68 38.12 4.84
N ASN A 170 -34.30 37.82 3.60
CA ASN A 170 -33.69 38.75 2.65
C ASN A 170 -32.69 39.87 3.07
N ASN A 171 -31.79 39.73 4.05
CA ASN A 171 -30.87 40.84 4.39
C ASN A 171 -29.39 40.42 4.55
N VAL A 172 -28.63 40.63 3.47
CA VAL A 172 -27.27 41.23 3.43
C VAL A 172 -26.19 40.70 4.38
N THR A 173 -25.18 40.08 3.77
CA THR A 173 -23.78 40.02 4.21
C THR A 173 -23.24 41.37 4.66
N ARG A 174 -23.02 41.57 5.97
CA ARG A 174 -22.03 42.51 6.54
C ARG A 174 -21.57 41.98 7.89
N ILE A 175 -20.54 41.14 7.87
CA ILE A 175 -19.70 40.94 9.05
C ILE A 175 -18.61 42.00 8.92
N ASP A 176 -18.55 42.89 9.91
CA ASP A 176 -17.82 44.15 9.88
C ASP A 176 -16.30 43.93 9.73
N ALA A 177 -15.79 44.33 8.56
CA ALA A 177 -14.36 44.35 8.27
C ALA A 177 -13.57 45.28 9.21
N GLU A 178 -14.25 46.22 9.86
CA GLU A 178 -13.68 47.17 10.82
C GLU A 178 -13.31 46.50 12.15
N GLU A 179 -14.05 45.48 12.58
CA GLU A 179 -13.79 44.74 13.82
C GLU A 179 -12.53 43.86 13.69
N PHE A 180 -12.32 43.26 12.52
CA PHE A 180 -11.10 42.51 12.19
C PHE A 180 -9.87 43.42 12.03
N ALA A 181 -10.06 44.64 11.50
CA ALA A 181 -8.98 45.63 11.39
C ALA A 181 -8.57 46.18 12.76
N ALA A 182 -9.52 46.41 13.66
CA ALA A 182 -9.28 46.85 15.05
C ALA A 182 -8.50 45.81 15.87
N MET A 183 -8.70 44.52 15.60
CA MET A 183 -7.96 43.42 16.23
C MET A 183 -6.60 43.13 15.58
N GLY A 184 -6.17 43.89 14.56
CA GLY A 184 -4.86 43.73 13.91
C GLY A 184 -4.77 42.52 12.96
N LEU A 185 -5.86 41.81 12.73
CA LEU A 185 -5.91 40.69 11.79
C LEU A 185 -6.23 41.20 10.38
N ARG A 186 -5.19 41.49 9.61
CA ARG A 186 -5.34 41.70 8.16
C ARG A 186 -5.62 40.36 7.50
N THR A 187 -6.88 40.08 7.19
CA THR A 187 -7.26 39.01 6.26
C THR A 187 -6.56 39.28 4.93
N GLY A 188 -5.73 38.33 4.51
CA GLY A 188 -4.78 38.47 3.40
C GLY A 188 -5.45 38.88 2.10
N GLN A 189 -5.34 40.17 1.75
CA GLN A 189 -5.50 40.59 0.36
C GLN A 189 -4.44 39.87 -0.47
N LYS A 190 -4.89 38.97 -1.35
CA LYS A 190 -4.12 38.48 -2.49
C LYS A 190 -3.40 39.67 -3.12
N ARG A 191 -2.06 39.66 -3.13
CA ARG A 191 -1.28 40.58 -3.95
C ARG A 191 -1.74 40.42 -5.41
N SER A 192 -2.31 41.47 -5.97
CA SER A 192 -2.59 41.56 -7.40
C SER A 192 -1.26 41.52 -8.17
N LYS A 193 -1.25 40.72 -9.23
CA LYS A 193 -0.14 40.57 -10.17
C LYS A 193 0.09 41.91 -10.88
N LYS A 194 1.16 42.62 -10.52
CA LYS A 194 1.60 43.80 -11.28
C LYS A 194 2.32 43.31 -12.52
N GLU A 195 1.70 43.50 -13.68
CA GLU A 195 2.40 43.51 -14.97
C GLU A 195 3.48 44.58 -14.94
N GLN A 196 4.72 44.16 -15.14
CA GLN A 196 5.76 45.01 -15.72
C GLN A 196 6.32 44.23 -16.89
N GLN A 197 5.90 44.62 -18.10
CA GLN A 197 6.73 44.49 -19.28
C GLN A 197 8.00 45.31 -19.02
N THR A 198 9.16 44.67 -19.06
CA THR A 198 10.24 45.00 -20.03
C THR A 198 11.42 44.04 -19.88
N GLU A 199 11.79 43.47 -21.03
CA GLU A 199 13.09 42.95 -21.46
C GLU A 199 13.65 41.63 -20.86
N ALA A 200 13.76 40.65 -21.76
CA ALA A 200 14.28 39.31 -21.53
C ALA A 200 15.83 39.26 -21.58
N PRO A 201 16.50 38.46 -20.73
CA PRO A 201 17.94 38.24 -20.83
C PRO A 201 18.28 37.19 -21.91
N PRO A 202 19.40 37.36 -22.65
CA PRO A 202 19.66 36.58 -23.87
C PRO A 202 20.16 35.16 -23.60
N LYS A 203 19.66 34.24 -24.43
CA LYS A 203 20.05 32.82 -24.52
C LYS A 203 21.54 32.68 -24.88
N ARG A 204 22.34 32.08 -23.99
CA ARG A 204 23.71 31.65 -24.29
C ARG A 204 23.71 30.48 -25.29
N ARG A 205 23.93 30.77 -26.57
CA ARG A 205 24.33 29.78 -27.59
C ARG A 205 25.84 29.55 -27.49
N ARG A 206 26.24 28.31 -27.20
CA ARG A 206 27.63 27.84 -27.34
C ARG A 206 27.97 27.84 -28.83
N LYS A 207 28.93 28.69 -29.23
CA LYS A 207 29.51 28.70 -30.57
C LYS A 207 30.58 27.61 -30.66
N GLU A 208 30.34 26.69 -31.57
CA GLU A 208 31.34 25.86 -32.24
C GLU A 208 32.25 26.77 -33.08
N ARG A 209 33.57 26.57 -33.01
CA ARG A 209 34.55 27.07 -33.99
C ARG A 209 35.64 26.02 -34.18
N THR A 210 35.67 25.51 -35.40
CA THR A 210 36.69 24.69 -36.05
C THR A 210 38.04 25.42 -36.15
N MET A 211 39.12 24.60 -36.13
CA MET A 211 40.45 24.65 -36.81
C MET A 211 40.97 26.05 -37.23
N ILE A 212 42.26 26.37 -37.07
CA ILE A 212 43.35 26.04 -38.01
C ILE A 212 44.72 26.28 -37.32
N ASP A 213 45.59 25.28 -37.45
CA ASP A 213 47.04 25.27 -37.76
C ASP A 213 47.91 26.54 -37.62
N SER A 214 49.11 26.37 -37.07
CA SER A 214 50.42 26.66 -37.73
C SER A 214 51.54 27.00 -36.72
N THR A 215 52.55 26.13 -36.69
CA THR A 215 54.01 26.40 -36.63
C THR A 215 54.65 27.11 -35.43
N GLY A 216 55.63 26.41 -34.82
CA GLY A 216 57.00 26.93 -34.73
C GLY A 216 57.65 27.03 -33.34
N GLY A 217 58.65 26.17 -33.09
CA GLY A 217 59.98 26.60 -32.64
C GLY A 217 60.32 26.69 -31.14
N GLU A 218 61.33 25.90 -30.76
CA GLU A 218 62.37 26.13 -29.70
C GLU A 218 61.89 26.15 -28.23
N ASN A 219 62.46 25.38 -27.29
CA ASN A 219 63.82 24.89 -27.04
C ASN A 219 63.80 23.46 -26.48
#